data_AF-A0A669BM71-F1
#
_entry.id   AF-A0A669BM71-F1
#
_cell.length_a   1.000
_cell.length_b   1.000
_cell.length_c   1.000
_cell.angle_alpha   90.00
_cell.angle_beta   90.00
_cell.angle_gamma   90.00
#
_symmetry.space_group_name_H-M   'P 1'
#
loop_
_entity.id
_entity.type
_entity.pdbx_description
1 polymer ?
#
loop_
_entity_poly.entity_id
_entity_poly.type
_entity_poly.pdbx_seq_one_letter_code
_entity_poly.pdbx_strand_id
1 'polypeptide(L)'
;TSLLGFAREHNQDTARGNIDFTSSAAQKKTLDKNIKGPSVVKGRRSRPSKRKIPSATFEELSPVLDTLQKHNKAVCLSGLEKYYTSHTVQSSTLPLSLACLHNTGAQSLGLTELQLHCVKYVNAAKVTEEQAEAIEVRTRLQHKSPQWYVWRAGRITASMMHAVFATTVEKPAITVVNRVCYSVNSVYNVQTTWGLEHEQDARHAYTQTMSACHKNLQVRMCGFLVNTAFPEVGASPDGLTTCECCGKGCLEIKCPFKYRSNSTQKALDAHDKDFRLKLTANGLKLKKTHHFY
;
A
#
# COMPACT_ATOMS: atom_id res chain seq x y z
N THR A 1 -49.98 51.68 26.87
CA THR A 1 -49.08 51.19 27.94
C THR A 1 -47.87 50.57 27.26
N SER A 2 -46.79 51.32 26.95
CA SER A 2 -45.68 51.68 27.87
C SER A 2 -45.10 50.41 28.54
N LEU A 3 -43.82 50.04 28.47
CA LEU A 3 -42.56 50.73 28.16
C LEU A 3 -41.42 49.67 28.01
N LEU A 4 -40.34 50.09 27.35
CA LEU A 4 -38.91 49.74 27.59
C LEU A 4 -38.34 48.37 27.20
N GLY A 5 -37.39 48.42 26.26
CA GLY A 5 -36.39 47.39 26.04
C GLY A 5 -35.16 47.55 26.93
N PHE A 6 -34.29 46.55 26.86
CA PHE A 6 -32.84 46.71 26.99
C PHE A 6 -32.16 45.56 26.25
N ALA A 7 -31.24 45.92 25.36
CA ALA A 7 -30.28 45.01 24.78
C ALA A 7 -29.24 44.61 25.84
N ARG A 8 -28.78 43.34 25.79
CA ARG A 8 -27.42 42.99 26.20
C ARG A 8 -26.92 41.75 25.46
N GLU A 9 -25.72 41.91 24.95
CA GLU A 9 -24.93 41.02 24.10
C GLU A 9 -24.41 39.77 24.82
N HIS A 10 -24.13 38.74 23.99
CA HIS A 10 -23.11 37.69 24.10
C HIS A 10 -22.85 36.99 25.46
N ASN A 11 -23.06 35.67 25.47
CA ASN A 11 -21.90 34.77 25.51
C ASN A 11 -22.21 33.36 24.97
N GLN A 12 -21.37 32.91 24.03
CA GLN A 12 -21.32 31.54 23.52
C GLN A 12 -20.50 30.69 24.50
N ASP A 13 -21.16 29.89 25.35
CA ASP A 13 -20.46 28.83 26.08
C ASP A 13 -20.52 27.52 25.29
N THR A 14 -19.43 27.29 24.56
CA THR A 14 -19.12 26.01 23.94
C THR A 14 -18.71 25.02 25.03
N ALA A 15 -19.55 24.00 25.27
CA ALA A 15 -19.20 22.84 26.07
C ALA A 15 -18.08 22.03 25.37
N ARG A 16 -16.83 22.43 25.56
CA ARG A 16 -15.66 21.62 25.21
C ARG A 16 -15.60 20.41 26.15
N GLY A 17 -16.21 19.31 25.73
CA GLY A 17 -15.94 18.00 26.31
C GLY A 17 -14.45 17.70 26.20
N ASN A 18 -13.76 17.61 27.33
CA ASN A 18 -12.36 17.20 27.38
C ASN A 18 -12.28 15.73 26.97
N ILE A 19 -11.87 15.46 25.73
CA ILE A 19 -11.65 14.09 25.25
C ILE A 19 -10.38 13.58 25.92
N ASP A 20 -10.52 12.54 26.73
CA ASP A 20 -9.41 11.84 27.35
C ASP A 20 -8.75 10.91 26.33
N PHE A 21 -7.55 11.27 25.89
CA PHE A 21 -6.75 10.49 24.93
C PHE A 21 -5.90 9.40 25.60
N THR A 22 -6.15 9.08 26.87
CA THR A 22 -5.47 7.94 27.51
C THR A 22 -5.95 6.63 26.90
N SER A 23 -5.01 5.76 26.55
CA SER A 23 -5.34 4.45 25.98
C SER A 23 -6.09 3.60 26.99
N SER A 24 -6.97 2.72 26.50
CA SER A 24 -7.75 1.79 27.32
C SER A 24 -6.86 0.94 28.23
N ALA A 25 -5.64 0.62 27.77
CA ALA A 25 -4.64 -0.10 28.56
C ALA A 25 -4.09 0.72 29.74
N ALA A 26 -3.88 2.03 29.55
CA ALA A 26 -3.44 2.93 30.62
C ALA A 26 -4.56 3.17 31.66
N GLN A 27 -5.82 3.27 31.20
CA GLN A 27 -6.98 3.38 32.07
C GLN A 27 -7.17 2.11 32.91
N LYS A 28 -7.07 0.92 32.29
CA LYS A 28 -7.14 -0.37 33.00
C LYS A 28 -6.02 -0.54 34.03
N LYS A 29 -4.78 -0.21 33.67
CA LYS A 29 -3.63 -0.25 34.61
C LYS A 29 -3.81 0.70 35.79
N THR A 30 -4.51 1.82 35.60
CA THR A 30 -4.82 2.79 36.67
C THR A 30 -5.94 2.25 37.57
N LEU A 31 -6.98 1.65 36.98
CA LEU A 31 -8.06 1.01 37.70
C LEU A 31 -7.55 -0.16 38.57
N ASP A 32 -6.73 -1.04 37.99
CA ASP A 32 -6.17 -2.22 38.67
C ASP A 32 -5.27 -1.82 39.85
N LYS A 33 -4.54 -0.71 39.73
CA LYS A 33 -3.72 -0.16 40.82
C LYS A 33 -4.55 0.43 41.96
N ASN A 34 -5.73 0.97 41.67
CA ASN A 34 -6.62 1.54 42.67
C ASN A 34 -7.41 0.46 43.43
N ILE A 35 -7.62 -0.72 42.82
CA ILE A 35 -8.34 -1.85 43.44
C ILE A 35 -7.42 -2.68 44.36
N LYS A 36 -6.11 -2.74 44.08
CA LYS A 36 -5.17 -3.69 44.75
C LYS A 36 -4.10 -3.05 45.64
N GLY A 37 -4.13 -1.75 45.90
CA GLY A 37 -3.10 -1.06 46.70
C GLY A 37 -3.67 -0.42 47.98
N PRO A 38 -2.91 -0.34 49.10
CA PRO A 38 -3.33 0.45 50.25
C PRO A 38 -3.43 1.94 49.89
N SER A 39 -4.38 2.62 50.53
CA SER A 39 -4.65 4.05 50.34
C SER A 39 -3.44 4.88 50.77
N VAL A 40 -2.58 5.24 49.82
CA VAL A 40 -1.52 6.23 50.02
C VAL A 40 -2.00 7.56 49.45
N VAL A 41 -2.11 8.56 50.31
CA VAL A 41 -2.36 9.96 49.91
C VAL A 41 -1.26 10.37 48.93
N LYS A 42 -1.62 10.51 47.65
CA LYS A 42 -0.68 10.98 46.63
C LYS A 42 -0.34 12.44 46.92
N GLY A 43 0.92 12.72 47.24
CA GLY A 43 1.43 14.09 47.34
C GLY A 43 1.06 14.89 46.08
N ARG A 44 0.49 16.08 46.30
CA ARG A 44 0.10 17.02 45.25
C ARG A 44 1.36 17.44 44.50
N ARG A 45 1.64 16.83 43.34
CA ARG A 45 2.65 17.34 42.43
C ARG A 45 2.12 18.66 41.87
N SER A 46 2.67 19.78 42.30
CA SER A 46 2.49 21.05 41.62
C SER A 46 3.02 20.90 40.19
N ARG A 47 2.15 21.08 39.19
CA ARG A 47 2.62 21.27 37.81
C ARG A 47 3.45 22.56 37.81
N PRO A 48 4.67 22.58 37.24
CA PRO A 48 5.33 23.84 36.98
C PRO A 48 4.41 24.67 36.10
N SER A 49 4.22 25.94 36.48
CA SER A 49 3.58 26.94 35.63
C SER A 49 4.13 26.81 34.21
N LYS A 50 3.26 26.65 33.20
CA LYS A 50 3.68 26.72 31.79
C LYS A 50 4.35 28.09 31.63
N ARG A 51 5.66 28.11 31.40
CA ARG A 51 6.37 29.33 31.02
C ARG A 51 5.59 29.94 29.85
N LYS A 52 5.13 31.18 29.98
CA LYS A 52 4.57 31.94 28.86
C LYS A 52 5.74 32.18 27.90
N ILE A 53 5.85 31.34 26.88
CA ILE A 53 6.81 31.55 25.79
C ILE A 53 6.24 32.72 24.95
N PRO A 54 7.00 33.80 24.71
CA PRO A 54 6.58 34.85 23.79
C PRO A 54 6.28 34.25 22.41
N SER A 55 5.25 34.75 21.73
CA SER A 55 5.02 34.40 20.33
C SER A 55 6.12 35.03 19.50
N ALA A 56 7.01 34.21 18.94
CA ALA A 56 8.09 34.70 18.08
C ALA A 56 7.52 35.33 16.80
N THR A 57 8.15 36.41 16.35
CA THR A 57 7.82 37.02 15.06
C THR A 57 8.44 36.21 13.91
N PHE A 58 7.96 36.43 12.69
CA PHE A 58 8.43 35.68 11.52
C PHE A 58 9.93 35.95 11.25
N GLU A 59 10.38 37.18 11.49
CA GLU A 59 11.76 37.63 11.34
C GLU A 59 12.70 36.92 12.33
N GLU A 60 12.26 36.72 13.57
CA GLU A 60 13.01 35.98 14.60
C GLU A 60 13.13 34.49 14.27
N LEU A 61 12.15 33.93 13.56
CA LEU A 61 12.14 32.53 13.13
C LEU A 61 12.92 32.28 11.85
N SER A 62 13.26 33.32 11.06
CA SER A 62 13.97 33.17 9.78
C SER A 62 15.24 32.30 9.89
N PRO A 63 16.14 32.48 10.87
CA PRO A 63 17.36 31.65 10.97
C PRO A 63 17.07 30.17 11.18
N VAL A 64 15.99 29.85 11.90
CA VAL A 64 15.54 28.47 12.14
C VAL A 64 14.91 27.90 10.88
N LEU A 65 14.08 28.67 10.18
CA LEU A 65 13.46 28.27 8.91
C LEU A 65 14.52 28.04 7.81
N ASP A 66 15.53 28.91 7.74
CA ASP A 66 16.68 28.78 6.82
C ASP A 66 17.51 27.52 7.14
N THR A 67 17.67 27.19 8.43
CA THR A 67 18.34 25.95 8.85
C THR A 67 17.51 24.72 8.48
N LEU A 68 16.18 24.76 8.70
CA LEU A 68 15.27 23.68 8.32
C LEU A 68 15.25 23.46 6.81
N GLN A 69 15.32 24.52 5.99
CA GLN A 69 15.39 24.41 4.53
C GLN A 69 16.61 23.63 4.05
N LYS A 70 17.75 23.74 4.74
CA LYS A 70 18.97 22.96 4.41
C LYS A 70 18.82 21.47 4.70
N HIS A 71 17.83 21.07 5.49
CA HIS A 71 17.53 19.67 5.77
C HIS A 71 16.33 19.21 4.92
N ASN A 72 16.50 18.09 4.21
CA ASN A 72 15.58 17.54 3.20
C ASN A 72 14.19 17.06 3.70
N LYS A 73 13.65 17.63 4.79
CA LYS A 73 12.41 17.21 5.47
C LYS A 73 11.48 18.37 5.82
N ALA A 74 11.60 19.52 5.15
CA ALA A 74 10.87 20.72 5.53
C ALA A 74 9.61 20.97 4.67
N VAL A 75 8.72 19.96 4.56
CA VAL A 75 7.45 20.07 3.82
C VAL A 75 6.59 21.25 4.30
N CYS A 76 6.68 21.61 5.58
CA CYS A 76 5.94 22.74 6.13
C CYS A 76 6.38 24.11 5.58
N LEU A 77 7.55 24.22 4.95
CA LEU A 77 8.05 25.47 4.36
C LEU A 77 7.47 25.76 2.97
N SER A 78 6.86 24.77 2.31
CA SER A 78 6.30 24.95 0.96
C SER A 78 5.07 25.88 0.93
N GLY A 79 4.47 26.17 2.09
CA GLY A 79 3.36 27.12 2.23
C GLY A 79 3.78 28.57 2.44
N LEU A 80 5.09 28.86 2.52
CA LEU A 80 5.62 30.21 2.74
C LEU A 80 6.16 30.78 1.42
N GLU A 81 5.72 32.00 1.07
CA GLU A 81 6.03 32.66 -0.21
C GLU A 81 7.54 32.83 -0.47
N LYS A 82 8.35 32.96 0.58
CA LYS A 82 9.82 33.06 0.45
C LYS A 82 10.49 31.72 0.09
N TYR A 83 9.86 30.59 0.39
CA TYR A 83 10.47 29.26 0.30
C TYR A 83 9.77 28.34 -0.71
N TYR A 84 8.70 28.78 -1.39
CA TYR A 84 7.99 27.94 -2.37
C TYR A 84 8.84 27.66 -3.62
N THR A 85 9.63 28.63 -4.09
CA THR A 85 10.42 28.52 -5.33
C THR A 85 11.59 27.55 -5.21
N SER A 86 12.13 27.35 -4.00
CA SER A 86 13.17 26.35 -3.74
C SER A 86 12.60 24.93 -3.63
N HIS A 87 11.28 24.80 -3.46
CA HIS A 87 10.54 23.56 -3.46
C HIS A 87 9.73 23.37 -4.76
N THR A 88 10.13 24.03 -5.86
CA THR A 88 9.64 23.61 -7.18
C THR A 88 10.07 22.16 -7.35
N VAL A 89 9.14 21.25 -7.06
CA VAL A 89 9.28 19.83 -7.31
C VAL A 89 9.68 19.73 -8.77
N GLN A 90 10.96 19.40 -9.01
CA GLN A 90 11.40 18.97 -10.33
C GLN A 90 10.34 17.99 -10.81
N SER A 91 9.72 18.29 -11.95
CA SER A 91 8.63 17.52 -12.54
C SER A 91 8.90 16.05 -12.28
N SER A 92 8.12 15.45 -11.37
CA SER A 92 8.48 14.13 -10.88
C SER A 92 8.44 13.22 -12.10
N THR A 93 9.50 12.44 -12.32
CA THR A 93 9.55 11.36 -13.32
C THR A 93 8.49 10.27 -13.08
N LEU A 94 7.57 10.50 -12.14
CA LEU A 94 6.50 9.63 -11.72
C LEU A 94 5.16 10.34 -11.95
N PRO A 95 4.13 9.60 -12.40
CA PRO A 95 2.78 10.11 -12.55
C PRO A 95 2.13 10.30 -11.16
N LEU A 96 0.95 10.90 -11.11
CA LEU A 96 0.14 10.86 -9.89
C LEU A 96 -0.31 9.42 -9.62
N SER A 97 -0.32 9.01 -8.35
CA SER A 97 -0.88 7.71 -7.97
C SER A 97 -2.40 7.71 -8.20
N LEU A 98 -2.95 6.58 -8.65
CA LEU A 98 -4.41 6.42 -8.79
C LEU A 98 -5.13 6.49 -7.44
N ALA A 99 -4.43 6.25 -6.33
CA ALA A 99 -4.98 6.45 -5.00
C ALA A 99 -5.42 7.91 -4.74
N CYS A 100 -4.84 8.88 -5.46
CA CYS A 100 -5.22 10.30 -5.37
C CYS A 100 -6.55 10.62 -6.06
N LEU A 101 -7.10 9.69 -6.86
CA LEU A 101 -8.38 9.88 -7.56
C LEU A 101 -9.60 9.54 -6.68
N HIS A 102 -9.39 9.16 -5.42
CA HIS A 102 -10.47 8.87 -4.50
C HIS A 102 -11.36 10.10 -4.25
N ASN A 103 -12.65 9.96 -4.55
CA ASN A 103 -13.64 11.02 -4.38
C ASN A 103 -14.80 10.52 -3.50
N THR A 104 -14.92 11.07 -2.29
CA THR A 104 -15.99 10.74 -1.35
C THR A 104 -17.38 11.17 -1.84
N GLY A 105 -17.46 12.25 -2.63
CA GLY A 105 -18.72 12.70 -3.24
C GLY A 105 -19.21 11.78 -4.35
N ALA A 106 -18.38 10.86 -4.84
CA ALA A 106 -18.79 9.87 -5.84
C ALA A 106 -19.59 8.70 -5.24
N GLN A 107 -19.64 8.56 -3.90
CA GLN A 107 -20.33 7.45 -3.24
C GLN A 107 -21.85 7.44 -3.45
N SER A 108 -22.44 8.61 -3.68
CA SER A 108 -23.88 8.76 -3.92
C SER A 108 -24.27 8.72 -5.40
N LEU A 109 -23.30 8.60 -6.31
CA LEU A 109 -23.54 8.65 -7.75
C LEU A 109 -24.03 7.30 -8.29
N GLY A 110 -24.89 7.36 -9.30
CA GLY A 110 -25.31 6.18 -10.05
C GLY A 110 -24.21 5.66 -10.99
N LEU A 111 -24.37 4.42 -11.48
CA LEU A 111 -23.38 3.78 -12.35
C LEU A 111 -23.05 4.61 -13.61
N THR A 112 -24.04 5.21 -14.25
CA THR A 112 -23.86 6.04 -15.45
C THR A 112 -23.01 7.28 -15.17
N GLU A 113 -23.22 7.93 -14.04
CA GLU A 113 -22.47 9.12 -13.62
C GLU A 113 -21.02 8.74 -13.26
N LEU A 114 -20.83 7.59 -12.60
CA LEU A 114 -19.51 7.03 -12.32
C LEU A 114 -18.74 6.71 -13.60
N GLN A 115 -19.38 6.10 -14.60
CA GLN A 115 -18.77 5.84 -15.91
C GLN A 115 -18.32 7.15 -16.58
N LEU A 116 -19.15 8.20 -16.54
CA LEU A 116 -18.77 9.51 -17.07
C LEU A 116 -17.58 10.12 -16.31
N HIS A 117 -17.53 9.94 -14.99
CA HIS A 117 -16.38 10.34 -14.17
C HIS A 117 -15.12 9.58 -14.57
N CYS A 118 -15.20 8.26 -14.77
CA CYS A 118 -14.07 7.44 -15.21
C CYS A 118 -13.46 7.97 -16.52
N VAL A 119 -14.29 8.35 -17.50
CA VAL A 119 -13.81 8.93 -18.77
C VAL A 119 -12.95 10.17 -18.55
N LYS A 120 -13.31 11.05 -17.60
CA LYS A 120 -12.51 12.24 -17.25
C LYS A 120 -11.14 11.87 -16.69
N TYR A 121 -11.05 10.75 -15.96
CA TYR A 121 -9.82 10.29 -15.31
C TYR A 121 -8.95 9.39 -16.19
N VAL A 122 -9.40 8.94 -17.37
CA VAL A 122 -8.59 8.13 -18.29
C VAL A 122 -7.26 8.81 -18.61
N ASN A 123 -7.28 10.11 -18.88
CA ASN A 123 -6.05 10.87 -19.14
C ASN A 123 -5.16 11.02 -17.90
N ALA A 124 -5.76 11.16 -16.72
CA ALA A 124 -5.02 11.26 -15.46
C ALA A 124 -4.36 9.92 -15.06
N ALA A 125 -4.93 8.81 -15.53
CA ALA A 125 -4.39 7.48 -15.30
C ALA A 125 -3.26 7.09 -16.27
N LYS A 126 -3.05 7.85 -17.36
CA LYS A 126 -1.99 7.56 -18.34
C LYS A 126 -0.62 7.53 -17.68
N VAL A 127 0.18 6.56 -18.09
CA VAL A 127 1.55 6.38 -17.65
C VAL A 127 2.42 6.21 -18.90
N THR A 128 3.47 7.02 -19.04
CA THR A 128 4.44 6.85 -20.14
C THR A 128 5.37 5.67 -19.87
N GLU A 129 6.09 5.20 -20.89
CA GLU A 129 7.09 4.12 -20.71
C GLU A 129 8.17 4.51 -19.70
N GLU A 130 8.65 5.76 -19.76
CA GLU A 130 9.66 6.27 -18.83
C GLU A 130 9.13 6.30 -17.39
N GLN A 131 7.86 6.68 -17.22
CA GLN A 131 7.20 6.67 -15.93
C GLN A 131 7.01 5.23 -15.41
N ALA A 132 6.61 4.30 -16.27
CA ALA A 132 6.43 2.89 -15.91
C ALA A 132 7.76 2.24 -15.51
N GLU A 133 8.84 2.52 -16.24
CA GLU A 133 10.20 2.09 -15.88
C GLU A 133 10.64 2.70 -14.54
N ALA A 134 10.37 3.99 -14.33
CA ALA A 134 10.71 4.67 -13.10
C ALA A 134 9.91 4.16 -11.88
N ILE A 135 8.69 3.65 -12.08
CA ILE A 135 7.90 2.92 -11.07
C ILE A 135 8.54 1.56 -10.79
N GLU A 136 8.86 0.79 -11.83
CA GLU A 136 9.47 -0.55 -11.72
C GLU A 136 10.75 -0.49 -10.88
N VAL A 137 11.68 0.40 -11.24
CA VAL A 137 13.00 0.55 -10.60
C VAL A 137 12.84 0.82 -9.10
N ARG A 138 11.96 1.76 -8.73
CA ARG A 138 11.74 2.16 -7.33
C ARG A 138 11.02 1.09 -6.49
N THR A 139 10.42 0.10 -7.15
CA THR A 139 9.59 -0.91 -6.51
C THR A 139 10.15 -2.33 -6.62
N ARG A 140 11.41 -2.50 -7.05
CA ARG A 140 12.09 -3.81 -7.17
C ARG A 140 12.15 -4.64 -5.90
N LEU A 141 12.07 -3.98 -4.74
CA LEU A 141 11.99 -4.66 -3.43
C LEU A 141 10.57 -5.19 -3.11
N GLN A 142 9.62 -4.97 -4.01
CA GLN A 142 8.23 -5.44 -3.96
C GLN A 142 7.56 -5.21 -2.59
N HIS A 143 7.13 -6.27 -1.91
CA HIS A 143 6.43 -6.21 -0.62
C HIS A 143 7.21 -5.50 0.49
N LYS A 144 8.55 -5.37 0.35
CA LYS A 144 9.42 -4.62 1.27
C LYS A 144 9.44 -3.11 0.98
N SER A 145 8.92 -2.67 -0.16
CA SER A 145 8.84 -1.27 -0.56
C SER A 145 7.43 -0.71 -0.29
N PRO A 146 7.27 0.30 0.57
CA PRO A 146 5.99 0.99 0.74
C PRO A 146 5.44 1.58 -0.57
N GLN A 147 6.33 2.01 -1.47
CA GLN A 147 5.94 2.57 -2.76
C GLN A 147 5.27 1.51 -3.65
N TRP A 148 5.65 0.24 -3.52
CA TRP A 148 5.02 -0.84 -4.28
C TRP A 148 3.51 -0.91 -4.02
N TYR A 149 3.08 -0.72 -2.78
CA TYR A 149 1.66 -0.66 -2.43
C TYR A 149 0.97 0.60 -2.99
N VAL A 150 1.64 1.75 -2.95
CA VAL A 150 1.11 3.01 -3.51
C VAL A 150 0.86 2.91 -5.02
N TRP A 151 1.76 2.26 -5.76
CA TRP A 151 1.62 2.13 -7.21
C TRP A 151 0.63 1.03 -7.61
N ARG A 152 0.40 0.04 -6.75
CA ARG A 152 -0.63 -0.99 -6.95
C ARG A 152 -2.04 -0.50 -6.64
N ALA A 153 -2.19 0.42 -5.68
CA ALA A 153 -3.48 0.94 -5.26
C ALA A 153 -4.25 1.55 -6.46
N GLY A 154 -5.47 1.08 -6.66
CA GLY A 154 -6.33 1.51 -7.76
C GLY A 154 -6.06 0.81 -9.10
N ARG A 155 -5.13 -0.16 -9.14
CA ARG A 155 -4.86 -0.98 -10.34
C ARG A 155 -5.26 -2.43 -10.14
N ILE A 156 -5.85 -3.01 -11.17
CA ILE A 156 -6.15 -4.44 -11.25
C ILE A 156 -4.83 -5.18 -11.44
N THR A 157 -4.32 -5.76 -10.36
CA THR A 157 -3.09 -6.54 -10.41
C THR A 157 -3.35 -7.96 -10.91
N ALA A 158 -2.37 -8.62 -11.53
CA ALA A 158 -2.49 -10.02 -11.97
C ALA A 158 -3.11 -10.96 -10.90
N SER A 159 -2.67 -10.83 -9.63
CA SER A 159 -3.20 -11.62 -8.50
C SER A 159 -4.67 -11.35 -8.13
N MET A 160 -5.26 -10.26 -8.64
CA MET A 160 -6.65 -9.85 -8.42
C MET A 160 -7.53 -10.04 -9.66
N MET A 161 -6.93 -10.28 -10.84
CA MET A 161 -7.63 -10.30 -12.12
C MET A 161 -8.80 -11.29 -12.13
N HIS A 162 -8.58 -12.54 -11.71
CA HIS A 162 -9.65 -13.54 -11.61
C HIS A 162 -10.80 -13.09 -10.70
N ALA A 163 -10.49 -12.48 -9.55
CA ALA A 163 -11.51 -12.03 -8.61
C ALA A 163 -12.33 -10.84 -9.15
N VAL A 164 -11.70 -9.97 -9.94
CA VAL A 164 -12.38 -8.88 -10.65
C VAL A 164 -13.28 -9.44 -11.77
N PHE A 165 -12.79 -10.39 -12.57
CA PHE A 165 -13.60 -11.03 -13.60
C PHE A 165 -14.78 -11.85 -13.06
N ALA A 166 -14.65 -12.38 -11.84
CA ALA A 166 -15.72 -13.13 -11.19
C ALA A 166 -16.82 -12.24 -10.58
N THR A 167 -16.71 -10.91 -10.67
CA THR A 167 -17.71 -9.97 -10.17
C THR A 167 -18.32 -9.14 -11.30
N THR A 168 -19.45 -8.50 -11.04
CA THR A 168 -20.18 -7.67 -12.02
C THR A 168 -19.86 -6.21 -11.81
N VAL A 169 -19.95 -5.40 -12.87
CA VAL A 169 -19.69 -3.96 -12.80
C VAL A 169 -20.83 -3.25 -12.05
N GLU A 170 -22.06 -3.76 -12.16
CA GLU A 170 -23.27 -3.19 -11.53
C GLU A 170 -23.29 -3.46 -10.03
N LYS A 171 -22.75 -4.61 -9.61
CA LYS A 171 -22.69 -5.05 -8.20
C LYS A 171 -21.33 -5.69 -7.91
N PRO A 172 -20.25 -4.88 -7.86
CA PRO A 172 -18.93 -5.41 -7.59
C PRO A 172 -18.86 -5.86 -6.14
N ALA A 173 -18.16 -6.98 -5.89
CA ALA A 173 -17.88 -7.43 -4.55
C ALA A 173 -17.01 -6.38 -3.83
N ILE A 174 -17.54 -5.78 -2.75
CA ILE A 174 -16.86 -4.74 -1.97
C ILE A 174 -15.47 -5.20 -1.50
N THR A 175 -15.34 -6.48 -1.16
CA THR A 175 -14.06 -7.08 -0.77
C THR A 175 -13.03 -7.06 -1.90
N VAL A 176 -13.44 -7.22 -3.16
CA VAL A 176 -12.56 -7.14 -4.33
C VAL A 176 -12.16 -5.68 -4.57
N VAL A 177 -13.12 -4.76 -4.56
CA VAL A 177 -12.87 -3.31 -4.70
C VAL A 177 -11.87 -2.85 -3.64
N ASN A 178 -12.08 -3.21 -2.38
CA ASN A 178 -11.19 -2.82 -1.30
C ASN A 178 -9.77 -3.37 -1.47
N ARG A 179 -9.62 -4.61 -1.95
CA ARG A 179 -8.30 -5.19 -2.21
C ARG A 179 -7.56 -4.54 -3.38
N VAL A 180 -8.28 -4.05 -4.39
CA VAL A 180 -7.72 -3.30 -5.53
C VAL A 180 -7.34 -1.88 -5.12
N CYS A 181 -8.24 -1.17 -4.44
CA CYS A 181 -8.05 0.24 -4.10
C CYS A 181 -7.14 0.47 -2.89
N TYR A 182 -7.12 -0.45 -1.92
CA TYR A 182 -6.40 -0.31 -0.67
C TYR A 182 -5.45 -1.49 -0.47
N SER A 183 -4.42 -1.56 -1.33
CA SER A 183 -3.36 -2.54 -1.14
C SER A 183 -2.57 -2.15 0.12
N VAL A 184 -2.82 -2.85 1.22
CA VAL A 184 -2.15 -2.66 2.51
C VAL A 184 -1.29 -3.88 2.84
N ASN A 185 -0.36 -3.69 3.77
CA ASN A 185 0.47 -4.78 4.30
C ASN A 185 -0.42 -5.95 4.73
N SER A 186 -0.28 -7.07 4.04
CA SER A 186 -0.99 -8.29 4.34
C SER A 186 -0.56 -8.87 5.68
N VAL A 187 -1.51 -9.45 6.42
CA VAL A 187 -1.21 -10.28 7.58
C VAL A 187 -0.41 -11.51 7.10
N TYR A 188 0.79 -11.69 7.63
CA TYR A 188 1.64 -12.84 7.31
C TYR A 188 1.19 -14.05 8.12
N ASN A 189 0.67 -15.08 7.43
CA ASN A 189 0.47 -16.40 8.02
C ASN A 189 1.68 -17.30 7.72
N VAL A 190 1.74 -18.47 8.35
CA VAL A 190 2.87 -19.40 8.20
C VAL A 190 3.11 -19.82 6.74
N GLN A 191 2.04 -19.95 5.94
CA GLN A 191 2.15 -20.30 4.52
C GLN A 191 2.74 -19.17 3.68
N THR A 192 2.34 -17.91 3.95
CA THR A 192 2.87 -16.72 3.29
C THR A 192 4.32 -16.51 3.66
N THR A 193 4.67 -16.62 4.94
CA THR A 193 6.06 -16.51 5.42
C THR A 193 6.94 -17.55 4.76
N TRP A 194 6.50 -18.81 4.72
CA TRP A 194 7.21 -19.88 4.01
C TRP A 194 7.45 -19.53 2.53
N GLY A 195 6.43 -19.01 1.86
CA GLY A 195 6.54 -18.57 0.47
C GLY A 195 7.63 -17.53 0.27
N LEU A 196 7.61 -16.47 1.09
CA LEU A 196 8.58 -15.38 1.03
C LEU A 196 10.02 -15.81 1.33
N GLU A 197 10.19 -16.74 2.27
CA GLU A 197 11.51 -17.25 2.65
C GLU A 197 12.14 -18.11 1.54
N HIS A 198 11.34 -18.92 0.85
CA HIS A 198 11.84 -19.93 -0.11
C HIS A 198 11.74 -19.49 -1.57
N GLU A 199 11.15 -18.32 -1.87
CA GLU A 199 11.01 -17.83 -3.24
C GLU A 199 12.37 -17.64 -3.93
N GLN A 200 13.36 -17.10 -3.20
CA GLN A 200 14.72 -16.91 -3.69
C GLN A 200 15.37 -18.26 -4.05
N ASP A 201 15.23 -19.26 -3.19
CA ASP A 201 15.79 -20.60 -3.40
C ASP A 201 15.17 -21.26 -4.63
N ALA A 202 13.86 -21.16 -4.77
CA ALA A 202 13.14 -21.66 -5.95
C ALA A 202 13.59 -20.96 -7.24
N ARG A 203 13.81 -19.64 -7.20
CA ARG A 203 14.34 -18.88 -8.33
C ARG A 203 15.75 -19.34 -8.71
N HIS A 204 16.63 -19.57 -7.73
CA HIS A 204 17.97 -20.08 -7.98
C HIS A 204 17.95 -21.49 -8.59
N ALA A 205 17.15 -22.40 -8.04
CA ALA A 205 16.99 -23.75 -8.57
C ALA A 205 16.44 -23.75 -10.01
N TYR A 206 15.47 -22.88 -10.30
CA TYR A 206 14.97 -22.66 -11.65
C TYR A 206 16.10 -22.21 -12.59
N THR A 207 16.84 -21.17 -12.23
CA THR A 207 17.93 -20.64 -13.07
C THR A 207 18.98 -21.70 -13.36
N GLN A 208 19.43 -22.45 -12.34
CA GLN A 208 20.42 -23.52 -12.51
C GLN A 208 19.92 -24.62 -13.45
N THR A 209 18.70 -25.09 -13.24
CA THR A 209 18.12 -26.19 -14.04
C THR A 209 17.89 -25.77 -15.49
N MET A 210 17.31 -24.58 -15.70
CA MET A 210 16.90 -24.13 -17.02
C MET A 210 18.07 -23.59 -17.87
N SER A 211 19.20 -23.23 -17.26
CA SER A 211 20.40 -22.79 -17.99
C SER A 211 20.97 -23.89 -18.92
N ALA A 212 20.70 -25.17 -18.63
CA ALA A 212 21.10 -26.27 -19.52
C ALA A 212 20.29 -26.32 -20.82
N CYS A 213 19.05 -25.79 -20.80
CA CYS A 213 18.11 -25.83 -21.93
C CYS A 213 17.98 -24.48 -22.64
N HIS A 214 18.46 -23.39 -22.04
CA HIS A 214 18.32 -22.03 -22.56
C HIS A 214 19.66 -21.32 -22.71
N LYS A 215 19.93 -20.84 -23.93
CA LYS A 215 21.16 -20.11 -24.24
C LYS A 215 21.15 -18.72 -23.61
N ASN A 216 22.19 -18.40 -22.84
CA ASN A 216 22.37 -17.12 -22.15
C ASN A 216 21.14 -16.70 -21.33
N LEU A 217 20.57 -17.66 -20.58
CA LEU A 217 19.42 -17.41 -19.71
C LEU A 217 19.79 -16.39 -18.63
N GLN A 218 19.00 -15.32 -18.54
CA GLN A 218 19.02 -14.36 -17.45
C GLN A 218 17.68 -14.42 -16.74
N VAL A 219 17.70 -14.39 -15.41
CA VAL A 219 16.51 -14.30 -14.57
C VAL A 219 16.72 -13.10 -13.65
N ARG A 220 15.94 -12.04 -13.88
CA ARG A 220 16.04 -10.80 -13.09
C ARG A 220 14.82 -10.62 -12.20
N MET A 221 15.05 -10.06 -11.02
CA MET A 221 13.97 -9.51 -10.21
C MET A 221 13.36 -8.29 -10.90
N CYS A 222 12.10 -8.02 -10.60
CA CYS A 222 11.42 -6.82 -11.08
C CYS A 222 10.53 -6.21 -9.99
N GLY A 223 10.25 -4.92 -10.14
CA GLY A 223 9.27 -4.21 -9.33
C GLY A 223 7.85 -4.39 -9.83
N PHE A 224 7.07 -3.32 -9.71
CA PHE A 224 5.72 -3.24 -10.26
C PHE A 224 5.76 -2.73 -11.70
N LEU A 225 5.30 -3.58 -12.61
CA LEU A 225 5.18 -3.32 -14.04
C LEU A 225 3.77 -2.79 -14.31
N VAL A 226 3.67 -1.54 -14.74
CA VAL A 226 2.42 -0.93 -15.21
C VAL A 226 2.29 -1.18 -16.71
N ASN A 227 1.12 -1.58 -17.18
CA ASN A 227 0.86 -1.65 -18.61
C ASN A 227 0.54 -0.25 -19.13
N THR A 228 1.38 0.30 -20.01
CA THR A 228 1.20 1.67 -20.54
C THR A 228 0.00 1.80 -21.49
N ALA A 229 -0.38 0.73 -22.17
CA ALA A 229 -1.59 0.68 -23.00
C ALA A 229 -2.88 0.55 -22.16
N PHE A 230 -2.78 -0.10 -21.01
CA PHE A 230 -3.88 -0.29 -20.05
C PHE A 230 -3.40 0.04 -18.62
N PRO A 231 -3.22 1.34 -18.28
CA PRO A 231 -2.58 1.77 -17.02
C PRO A 231 -3.32 1.37 -15.74
N GLU A 232 -4.58 0.97 -15.87
CA GLU A 232 -5.38 0.36 -14.82
C GLU A 232 -4.95 -1.07 -14.47
N VAL A 233 -4.08 -1.70 -15.28
CA VAL A 233 -3.56 -3.07 -15.06
C VAL A 233 -2.06 -3.03 -14.76
N GLY A 234 -1.62 -3.94 -13.89
CA GLY A 234 -0.19 -4.14 -13.64
C GLY A 234 0.14 -5.47 -12.98
N ALA A 235 1.43 -5.78 -12.87
CA ALA A 235 1.91 -7.02 -12.27
C ALA A 235 3.26 -6.85 -11.59
N SER A 236 3.56 -7.75 -10.66
CA SER A 236 4.92 -7.95 -10.13
C SER A 236 5.23 -9.43 -10.22
N PRO A 237 5.76 -9.88 -11.37
CA PRO A 237 6.27 -11.24 -11.51
C PRO A 237 7.32 -11.58 -10.45
N ASP A 238 7.45 -12.88 -10.15
CA ASP A 238 8.52 -13.39 -9.29
C ASP A 238 9.88 -13.37 -10.01
N GLY A 239 9.88 -13.28 -11.34
CA GLY A 239 11.05 -12.97 -12.14
C GLY A 239 10.72 -12.67 -13.60
N LEU A 240 11.61 -11.95 -14.26
CA LEU A 240 11.60 -11.78 -15.71
C LEU A 240 12.75 -12.57 -16.31
N THR A 241 12.46 -13.39 -17.30
CA THR A 241 13.45 -14.24 -17.95
C THR A 241 13.79 -13.71 -19.33
N THR A 242 15.05 -13.74 -19.72
CA THR A 242 15.48 -13.49 -21.10
C THR A 242 16.48 -14.53 -21.54
N CYS A 243 16.33 -15.07 -22.75
CA CYS A 243 17.31 -15.97 -23.36
C CYS A 243 17.32 -15.77 -24.88
N GLU A 244 18.41 -16.17 -25.53
CA GLU A 244 18.54 -15.98 -26.98
C GLU A 244 17.62 -16.89 -27.79
N CYS A 245 17.26 -18.07 -27.25
CA CYS A 245 16.43 -19.04 -27.96
C CYS A 245 14.93 -18.74 -27.89
N CYS A 246 14.43 -18.16 -26.80
CA CYS A 246 12.99 -17.94 -26.59
C CYS A 246 12.60 -16.47 -26.39
N GLY A 247 13.57 -15.55 -26.28
CA GLY A 247 13.30 -14.14 -26.01
C GLY A 247 12.90 -13.88 -24.55
N LYS A 248 11.91 -13.01 -24.35
CA LYS A 248 11.42 -12.56 -23.04
C LYS A 248 10.37 -13.53 -22.49
N GLY A 249 10.40 -13.76 -21.18
CA GLY A 249 9.42 -14.56 -20.46
C GLY A 249 9.19 -14.04 -19.04
N CYS A 250 8.23 -14.66 -18.36
CA CYS A 250 7.79 -14.31 -17.03
C CYS A 250 7.83 -15.56 -16.14
N LEU A 251 8.35 -15.41 -14.93
CA LEU A 251 8.47 -16.48 -13.94
C LEU A 251 7.50 -16.22 -12.80
N GLU A 252 6.63 -17.20 -12.54
CA GLU A 252 5.73 -17.26 -11.39
C GLU A 252 6.13 -18.47 -10.54
N ILE A 253 6.43 -18.23 -9.27
CA ILE A 253 6.96 -19.19 -8.30
C ILE A 253 5.86 -19.50 -7.27
N LYS A 254 5.78 -20.78 -6.89
CA LYS A 254 4.92 -21.23 -5.79
C LYS A 254 5.69 -22.18 -4.90
N CYS A 255 5.80 -21.83 -3.62
CA CYS A 255 6.43 -22.66 -2.58
C CYS A 255 5.32 -23.19 -1.63
N PRO A 256 4.70 -24.34 -1.88
CA PRO A 256 3.58 -24.83 -1.07
C PRO A 256 4.02 -25.39 0.29
N PHE A 257 3.70 -24.68 1.37
CA PHE A 257 3.97 -25.12 2.75
C PHE A 257 3.42 -26.52 3.10
N LYS A 258 2.27 -26.90 2.51
CA LYS A 258 1.62 -28.21 2.71
C LYS A 258 2.53 -29.39 2.34
N TYR A 259 3.40 -29.23 1.33
CA TYR A 259 4.27 -30.29 0.81
C TYR A 259 5.75 -30.07 1.11
N ARG A 260 6.07 -29.18 2.07
CA ARG A 260 7.46 -28.78 2.38
C ARG A 260 8.39 -29.94 2.75
N SER A 261 7.84 -31.06 3.20
CA SER A 261 8.59 -32.26 3.62
C SER A 261 8.36 -33.45 2.68
N ASN A 262 7.75 -33.21 1.51
CA ASN A 262 7.42 -34.24 0.53
C ASN A 262 8.30 -34.08 -0.71
N SER A 263 8.65 -35.20 -1.34
CA SER A 263 9.10 -35.18 -2.73
C SER A 263 7.94 -34.83 -3.65
N THR A 264 8.23 -34.31 -4.84
CA THR A 264 7.22 -34.03 -5.87
C THR A 264 6.38 -35.26 -6.20
N GLN A 265 7.01 -36.44 -6.27
CA GLN A 265 6.32 -37.71 -6.51
C GLN A 265 5.32 -38.02 -5.40
N LYS A 266 5.74 -37.94 -4.12
CA LYS A 266 4.86 -38.19 -2.98
C LYS A 266 3.68 -37.20 -2.92
N ALA A 267 3.87 -35.97 -3.38
CA ALA A 267 2.79 -34.98 -3.48
C ALA A 267 1.81 -35.27 -4.63
N LEU A 268 2.29 -35.81 -5.76
CA LEU A 268 1.44 -36.29 -6.85
C LEU A 268 0.59 -37.50 -6.43
N ASP A 269 1.21 -38.47 -5.76
CA ASP A 269 0.59 -39.72 -5.33
C ASP A 269 -0.49 -39.50 -4.27
N ALA A 270 -0.43 -38.39 -3.53
CA ALA A 270 -1.46 -38.01 -2.56
C ALA A 270 -2.81 -37.66 -3.22
N HIS A 271 -2.88 -37.55 -4.56
CA HIS A 271 -4.08 -37.20 -5.33
C HIS A 271 -4.83 -35.98 -4.81
N ASP A 272 -4.09 -35.05 -4.23
CA ASP A 272 -4.63 -33.86 -3.62
C ASP A 272 -5.17 -32.91 -4.68
N LYS A 273 -6.43 -32.48 -4.52
CA LYS A 273 -7.08 -31.54 -5.43
C LYS A 273 -6.34 -30.20 -5.44
N ASP A 274 -5.74 -29.82 -4.32
CA ASP A 274 -4.99 -28.57 -4.16
C ASP A 274 -3.56 -28.64 -4.70
N PHE A 275 -3.05 -29.84 -5.03
CA PHE A 275 -1.74 -29.95 -5.66
C PHE A 275 -1.80 -29.42 -7.08
N ARG A 276 -0.92 -28.48 -7.41
CA ARG A 276 -1.05 -27.66 -8.63
C ARG A 276 -0.57 -28.38 -9.89
N LEU A 277 0.25 -29.41 -9.73
CA LEU A 277 0.85 -30.14 -10.83
C LEU A 277 0.14 -31.47 -11.07
N LYS A 278 0.20 -31.94 -12.31
CA LYS A 278 -0.21 -33.29 -12.72
C LYS A 278 0.89 -33.89 -13.59
N LEU A 279 1.09 -35.20 -13.47
CA LEU A 279 1.96 -35.93 -14.38
C LEU A 279 1.22 -36.15 -15.70
N THR A 280 1.88 -35.88 -16.82
CA THR A 280 1.38 -36.14 -18.17
C THR A 280 2.41 -36.96 -18.95
N ALA A 281 2.04 -37.47 -20.13
CA ALA A 281 2.98 -38.18 -21.01
C ALA A 281 4.25 -37.37 -21.32
N ASN A 282 4.16 -36.02 -21.29
CA ASN A 282 5.27 -35.11 -21.56
C ASN A 282 5.86 -34.52 -20.26
N GLY A 283 5.71 -35.22 -19.14
CA GLY A 283 6.20 -34.78 -17.83
C GLY A 283 5.18 -33.98 -17.01
N LEU A 284 5.69 -33.31 -15.96
CA LEU A 284 4.90 -32.50 -15.03
C LEU A 284 4.31 -31.25 -15.71
N LYS A 285 3.01 -31.03 -15.55
CA LYS A 285 2.31 -29.83 -16.05
C LYS A 285 1.40 -29.22 -14.99
N LEU A 286 1.18 -27.91 -15.07
CA LEU A 286 0.19 -27.22 -14.26
C LEU A 286 -1.23 -27.70 -14.61
N LYS A 287 -2.09 -27.87 -13.61
CA LYS A 287 -3.52 -28.20 -13.81
C LYS A 287 -4.25 -26.99 -14.38
N LYS A 288 -4.81 -27.14 -15.59
CA LYS A 288 -5.57 -26.07 -16.27
C LYS A 288 -6.88 -25.66 -15.58
N THR A 289 -7.37 -26.50 -14.68
CA THR A 289 -8.63 -26.27 -13.94
C THR A 289 -8.40 -25.54 -12.61
N HIS A 290 -7.15 -25.22 -12.27
CA HIS A 290 -6.84 -24.50 -11.04
C HIS A 290 -6.95 -23.00 -11.29
N HIS A 291 -7.42 -22.21 -10.32
CA HIS A 291 -7.63 -20.75 -10.44
C HIS A 291 -6.37 -19.91 -10.75
N PHE A 292 -5.20 -20.55 -10.90
CA PHE A 292 -3.93 -19.90 -11.24
C PHE A 292 -3.49 -20.22 -12.68
N TYR A 293 -4.27 -21.00 -13.44
CA TYR A 293 -4.12 -21.20 -14.88
C TYR A 293 -5.15 -20.33 -15.60
#